data_AF-A0A7X4A6W6-F1
#
_entry.id   AF-A0A7X4A6W6-F1
#
_cell.length_a   1.000
_cell.length_b   1.000
_cell.length_c   1.000
_cell.angle_alpha   90.00
_cell.angle_beta   90.00
_cell.angle_gamma   90.00
#
_symmetry.space_group_name_H-M   'P 1'
#
loop_
_entity.id
_entity.type
_entity.pdbx_description
1 polymer ?
#
loop_
_entity_poly.entity_id
_entity_poly.type
_entity_poly.pdbx_seq_one_letter_code
_entity_poly.pdbx_strand_id
1 'polypeptide(L)'
;MSAARTVAVVFRREFAAYFASPVAYVFLIVFLALAGALTFFFGNFFLRNQADLDAFFVFHPWVYLFLMPAIAMRLWAEERKTGTVELLFTLPIATWHAVAGKFLAAWLFAGIALALTFPIWLTVASLGAPDHGPIAAGYLG
;
A
#
# COMPACT_ATOMS: atom_id res chain seq x y z
N MET A 1 -0.79 8.11 29.99
CA MET A 1 -1.62 7.62 28.86
C MET A 1 -1.23 6.18 28.59
N SER A 2 -2.17 5.27 28.31
CA SER A 2 -1.79 3.89 27.97
C SER A 2 -1.02 3.88 26.65
N ALA A 3 -0.01 3.01 26.53
CA ALA A 3 0.83 2.86 25.34
C ALA A 3 0.00 2.74 24.04
N ALA A 4 -1.04 1.91 24.08
CA ALA A 4 -1.96 1.70 22.96
C ALA A 4 -2.68 2.98 22.50
N ARG A 5 -3.06 3.86 23.44
CA ARG A 5 -3.74 5.12 23.11
C ARG A 5 -2.80 6.09 22.40
N THR A 6 -1.54 6.15 22.81
CA THR A 6 -0.53 6.98 22.14
C THR A 6 -0.27 6.50 20.70
N VAL A 7 -0.12 5.18 20.50
CA VAL A 7 0.06 4.59 19.16
C VAL A 7 -1.14 4.90 18.26
N ALA A 8 -2.36 4.72 18.75
CA ALA A 8 -3.57 4.98 17.98
C ALA A 8 -3.70 6.46 17.57
N VAL A 9 -3.29 7.39 18.44
CA VAL A 9 -3.27 8.84 18.13
C VAL A 9 -2.27 9.14 17.02
N VAL A 10 -1.04 8.61 17.12
CA VAL A 10 -0.02 8.78 16.07
C VAL A 10 -0.51 8.17 14.76
N PHE A 11 -0.98 6.92 14.79
CA PHE A 11 -1.53 6.23 13.63
C PHE A 11 -2.60 7.06 12.92
N ARG A 12 -3.61 7.56 13.65
CA ARG A 12 -4.70 8.34 13.05
C ARG A 12 -4.20 9.64 12.42
N ARG A 13 -3.24 10.30 13.06
CA ARG A 13 -2.60 11.52 12.53
C ARG A 13 -1.88 11.23 11.21
N GLU A 14 -1.01 10.22 11.21
CA GLU A 14 -0.21 9.85 10.04
C GLU A 14 -1.07 9.33 8.90
N PHE A 15 -2.08 8.52 9.22
CA PHE A 15 -3.02 8.02 8.23
C PHE A 15 -3.82 9.15 7.57
N ALA A 16 -4.30 10.12 8.35
CA ALA A 16 -4.95 11.31 7.79
C ALA A 16 -3.99 12.15 6.93
N ALA A 17 -2.71 12.24 7.32
CA ALA A 17 -1.68 12.96 6.56
C ALA A 17 -1.38 12.31 5.20
N TYR A 18 -1.61 11.00 5.02
CA TYR A 18 -1.57 10.38 3.69
C TYR A 18 -2.56 11.03 2.73
N PHE A 19 -3.84 11.08 3.10
CA PHE A 19 -4.92 11.58 2.24
C PHE A 19 -4.97 13.11 2.14
N ALA A 20 -4.29 13.83 3.02
CA ALA A 20 -4.12 15.28 2.89
C ALA A 20 -3.08 15.66 1.82
N SER A 21 -2.17 14.74 1.47
CA SER A 21 -1.08 15.00 0.52
C SER A 21 -1.44 14.51 -0.89
N PRO A 22 -1.31 15.35 -1.93
CA PRO A 22 -1.53 14.95 -3.32
C PRO A 22 -0.67 13.75 -3.75
N VAL A 23 0.51 13.60 -3.14
CA VAL A 23 1.48 12.54 -3.46
C VAL A 23 0.91 11.15 -3.21
N ALA A 24 0.07 10.98 -2.18
CA ALA A 24 -0.55 9.68 -1.90
C ALA A 24 -1.50 9.24 -3.02
N TYR A 25 -2.24 10.18 -3.61
CA TYR A 25 -3.13 9.87 -4.73
C TYR A 25 -2.36 9.53 -6.00
N VAL A 26 -1.28 10.29 -6.28
CA VAL A 26 -0.36 9.97 -7.39
C VAL A 26 0.21 8.57 -7.22
N PHE A 27 0.62 8.23 -6.00
CA PHE A 27 1.08 6.89 -5.67
C PHE A 27 0.04 5.83 -6.02
N LEU A 28 -1.21 5.98 -5.56
CA LEU A 28 -2.26 4.98 -5.82
C LEU A 28 -2.54 4.82 -7.31
N ILE A 29 -2.59 5.92 -8.05
CA ILE A 29 -2.81 5.90 -9.51
C ILE A 29 -1.66 5.16 -10.20
N VAL A 30 -0.41 5.52 -9.89
CA VAL A 30 0.77 4.88 -10.48
C VAL A 30 0.84 3.40 -10.12
N PHE A 31 0.56 3.06 -8.86
CA PHE A 31 0.51 1.69 -8.38
C PHE A 31 -0.52 0.86 -9.15
N LEU A 32 -1.75 1.35 -9.30
CA LEU A 32 -2.81 0.66 -10.04
C LEU A 32 -2.51 0.57 -11.53
N ALA A 33 -1.99 1.64 -12.13
CA ALA A 33 -1.62 1.67 -13.53
C ALA A 33 -0.50 0.66 -13.83
N LEU A 34 0.53 0.59 -12.99
CA LEU A 34 1.61 -0.39 -13.13
C LEU A 34 1.12 -1.81 -12.90
N ALA A 35 0.33 -2.06 -11.85
CA ALA A 35 -0.23 -3.38 -11.57
C ALA A 35 -1.09 -3.88 -12.72
N GLY A 36 -1.98 -3.03 -13.26
CA GLY A 36 -2.77 -3.36 -14.45
C GLY A 36 -1.91 -3.54 -15.69
N ALA A 37 -0.97 -2.64 -15.96
CA ALA A 37 -0.15 -2.70 -17.15
C ALA A 37 0.75 -3.95 -17.17
N LEU A 38 1.36 -4.29 -16.04
CA LEU A 38 2.19 -5.48 -15.90
C LEU A 38 1.36 -6.76 -16.03
N THR A 39 0.13 -6.78 -15.53
CA THR A 39 -0.75 -7.95 -15.65
C THR A 39 -1.24 -8.14 -17.09
N PHE A 40 -1.79 -7.10 -17.71
CA PHE A 40 -2.46 -7.22 -19.01
C PHE A 40 -1.52 -7.16 -20.21
N PHE A 41 -0.49 -6.31 -20.18
CA PHE A 41 0.46 -6.17 -21.30
C PHE A 41 1.68 -7.09 -21.11
N PHE A 42 2.46 -6.91 -20.04
CA PHE A 42 3.70 -7.69 -19.84
C PHE A 42 3.43 -9.16 -19.48
N GLY A 43 2.36 -9.42 -18.74
CA GLY A 43 1.89 -10.76 -18.39
C GLY A 43 1.25 -11.51 -19.55
N ASN A 44 1.05 -10.85 -20.72
CA ASN A 44 0.42 -11.42 -21.90
C ASN A 44 -0.92 -12.10 -21.61
N PHE A 45 -1.71 -11.54 -20.68
CA PHE A 45 -2.96 -12.14 -20.18
C PHE A 45 -3.89 -12.58 -21.32
N PHE A 46 -4.10 -11.72 -22.31
CA PHE A 46 -4.97 -12.01 -23.45
C PHE A 46 -4.41 -13.09 -24.39
N LEU A 47 -3.08 -13.27 -24.45
CA LEU A 47 -2.45 -14.29 -25.30
C LEU A 47 -2.38 -15.65 -24.61
N ARG A 48 -2.35 -15.68 -23.26
CA ARG A 48 -2.38 -16.93 -22.47
C ARG A 48 -3.72 -17.66 -22.60
N ASN A 49 -4.78 -16.95 -22.98
CA ASN A 49 -6.16 -17.47 -23.09
C ASN A 49 -6.61 -18.23 -21.84
N GLN A 50 -6.12 -17.79 -20.68
CA GLN A 50 -6.38 -18.36 -19.37
C GLN A 50 -6.84 -17.23 -18.45
N ALA A 51 -7.96 -17.44 -17.78
CA ALA A 51 -8.50 -16.47 -16.82
C ALA A 51 -7.88 -16.72 -15.44
N ASP A 52 -6.60 -16.42 -15.27
CA ASP A 52 -5.88 -16.51 -13.99
C ASP A 52 -5.15 -15.21 -13.64
N LEU A 53 -4.91 -14.98 -12.34
CA LEU A 53 -4.15 -13.82 -11.84
C LEU A 53 -2.68 -14.14 -11.52
N ASP A 54 -2.17 -15.25 -12.06
CA ASP A 54 -0.79 -15.68 -11.86
C ASP A 54 0.22 -14.57 -12.23
N ALA A 55 0.06 -13.97 -13.41
CA ALA A 55 0.92 -12.85 -13.84
C ALA A 55 0.84 -11.64 -12.88
N PHE A 56 -0.35 -11.35 -12.34
CA PHE A 56 -0.51 -10.29 -11.35
C PHE A 56 0.33 -10.59 -10.10
N PHE A 57 0.22 -11.78 -9.52
CA PHE A 57 0.95 -12.15 -8.31
C PHE A 57 2.46 -12.29 -8.53
N VAL A 58 2.92 -12.60 -9.75
CA VAL A 58 4.35 -12.60 -10.10
C VAL A 58 4.92 -11.18 -10.12
N PHE A 59 4.20 -10.20 -10.69
CA PHE A 59 4.69 -8.84 -10.82
C PHE A 59 4.41 -7.95 -9.60
N HIS A 60 3.39 -8.27 -8.81
CA HIS A 60 2.98 -7.47 -7.66
C HIS A 60 4.10 -7.24 -6.63
N PRO A 61 4.93 -8.24 -6.24
CA PRO A 61 6.06 -8.04 -5.33
C PRO A 61 7.10 -7.05 -5.86
N TRP A 62 7.35 -7.03 -7.17
CA TRP A 62 8.31 -6.11 -7.79
C TRP A 62 7.83 -4.66 -7.70
N VAL A 63 6.53 -4.45 -7.94
CA VAL A 63 5.89 -3.15 -7.77
C VAL A 63 6.01 -2.70 -6.31
N TYR A 64 5.70 -3.59 -5.36
CA TYR A 64 5.81 -3.32 -3.92
C TYR A 64 7.24 -2.98 -3.49
N LEU A 65 8.23 -3.70 -4.01
CA LEU A 65 9.63 -3.50 -3.68
C LEU A 65 10.09 -2.05 -3.94
N PHE A 66 9.61 -1.43 -5.02
CA PHE A 66 9.97 -0.05 -5.34
C PHE A 66 9.08 0.97 -4.62
N LEU A 67 7.78 0.68 -4.56
CA LEU A 67 6.78 1.65 -4.13
C LEU A 67 6.58 1.70 -2.60
N MET A 68 6.74 0.58 -1.89
CA MET A 68 6.61 0.56 -0.43
C MET A 68 7.67 1.39 0.29
N PRO A 69 8.97 1.32 -0.06
CA PRO A 69 9.98 2.19 0.54
C PRO A 69 9.69 3.67 0.28
N ALA A 70 9.16 4.03 -0.89
CA ALA A 70 8.81 5.41 -1.21
C ALA A 70 7.74 5.97 -0.26
N ILE A 71 6.69 5.20 0.03
CA ILE A 71 5.66 5.56 1.02
C ILE A 71 6.25 5.67 2.42
N ALA A 72 7.05 4.68 2.83
CA ALA A 72 7.60 4.61 4.17
C ALA A 72 8.59 5.76 4.44
N MET A 73 9.45 6.08 3.46
CA MET A 73 10.40 7.18 3.56
C MET A 73 9.70 8.54 3.66
N ARG A 74 8.54 8.70 2.99
CA ARG A 74 7.76 9.95 3.02
C ARG A 74 7.40 10.38 4.45
N LEU A 75 6.95 9.45 5.29
CA LEU A 75 6.58 9.70 6.70
C LEU A 75 7.69 10.34 7.53
N TRP A 76 8.94 10.07 7.18
CA TRP A 76 10.11 10.59 7.90
C TRP A 76 10.72 11.80 7.19
N ALA A 77 10.72 11.79 5.85
CA ALA A 77 11.24 12.87 5.04
C ALA A 77 10.40 14.15 5.18
N GLU A 78 9.07 14.05 5.23
CA GLU A 78 8.18 15.20 5.41
C GLU A 78 8.41 15.85 6.78
N GLU A 79 8.55 15.07 7.85
CA GLU A 79 8.86 15.61 9.17
C GLU A 79 10.25 16.26 9.22
N ARG A 80 11.26 15.62 8.61
CA ARG A 80 12.62 16.19 8.55
C ARG A 80 12.64 17.51 7.77
N LYS A 81 11.92 17.57 6.65
CA LYS A 81 11.82 18.76 5.81
C LYS A 81 11.10 19.91 6.53
N THR A 82 10.12 19.60 7.38
CA THR A 82 9.34 20.61 8.13
C THR A 82 9.95 20.98 9.48
N GLY A 83 11.06 20.34 9.89
CA GLY A 83 11.69 20.54 11.19
C GLY A 83 10.88 19.97 12.37
N THR A 84 9.76 19.29 12.10
CA THR A 84 8.87 18.77 13.15
C THR A 84 9.42 17.53 13.84
N VAL A 85 10.49 16.93 13.32
CA VAL A 85 11.20 15.81 13.97
C VAL A 85 11.75 16.22 15.34
N GLU A 86 12.28 17.43 15.48
CA GLU A 86 12.82 17.92 16.75
C GLU A 86 11.71 18.10 17.79
N LEU A 87 10.55 18.58 17.35
CA LEU A 87 9.35 18.63 18.19
C LEU A 87 8.88 17.22 18.60
N LEU A 88 8.92 16.26 17.69
CA LEU A 88 8.53 14.87 17.98
C LEU A 88 9.42 14.26 19.07
N PHE A 89 10.73 14.53 19.04
CA PHE A 89 11.68 14.00 20.02
C PHE A 89 11.69 14.75 21.36
N THR A 90 11.17 15.97 21.41
CA THR A 90 11.03 16.74 22.65
C THR A 90 9.71 16.44 23.38
N LEU A 91 8.72 15.87 22.68
CA LEU A 91 7.49 15.40 23.30
C LEU A 91 7.75 14.19 24.24
N PRO A 92 6.99 14.05 25.34
CA PRO A 92 7.13 12.94 26.29
C PRO A 92 6.50 11.64 25.74
N ILE A 93 6.86 11.27 24.51
CA ILE A 93 6.42 10.05 23.83
C ILE A 93 7.63 9.13 23.63
N ALA A 94 7.49 7.86 24.03
CA ALA A 94 8.55 6.90 23.70
C ALA A 94 8.64 6.71 22.18
N THR A 95 9.86 6.71 21.65
CA THR A 95 10.17 6.57 20.22
C THR A 95 9.49 5.36 19.58
N TRP A 96 9.39 4.24 20.30
CA TRP A 96 8.70 3.05 19.82
C TRP A 96 7.22 3.28 19.47
N HIS A 97 6.51 4.13 20.21
CA HIS A 97 5.11 4.44 19.90
C HIS A 97 4.97 5.21 18.58
N ALA A 98 5.93 6.11 18.29
CA ALA A 98 5.96 6.84 17.03
C ALA A 98 6.25 5.91 15.85
N VAL A 99 7.23 5.01 16.01
CA VAL A 99 7.58 4.00 14.99
C VAL A 99 6.40 3.07 14.72
N ALA A 100 5.77 2.52 15.75
CA ALA A 100 4.62 1.63 15.60
C ALA A 100 3.42 2.31 14.93
N GLY A 101 3.10 3.55 15.32
CA GLY A 101 2.00 4.31 14.72
C GLY A 101 2.22 4.60 13.23
N LYS A 102 3.44 5.01 12.86
CA LYS A 102 3.84 5.26 11.47
C LYS A 102 3.84 3.99 10.63
N PHE A 103 4.36 2.89 11.18
CA PHE A 103 4.35 1.60 10.51
C PHE A 103 2.91 1.13 10.21
N LEU A 104 2.02 1.18 11.20
CA LEU A 104 0.61 0.80 11.01
C LEU A 104 -0.10 1.69 9.99
N ALA A 105 0.23 2.98 9.94
CA ALA A 105 -0.35 3.90 8.96
C ALA A 105 0.09 3.55 7.53
N ALA A 106 1.38 3.29 7.33
CA ALA A 106 1.91 2.83 6.05
C ALA A 106 1.34 1.45 5.65
N TRP A 107 1.22 0.53 6.62
CA TRP A 107 0.68 -0.80 6.40
C TRP A 107 -0.79 -0.76 5.97
N LEU A 108 -1.63 0.05 6.64
CA LEU A 108 -3.02 0.22 6.23
C LEU A 108 -3.13 0.90 4.86
N PHE A 109 -2.28 1.89 4.57
CA PHE A 109 -2.25 2.54 3.27
C PHE A 109 -1.88 1.55 2.14
N ALA A 110 -0.91 0.67 2.38
CA ALA A 110 -0.59 -0.43 1.47
C ALA A 110 -1.76 -1.39 1.29
N GLY A 111 -2.47 -1.74 2.39
CA GLY A 111 -3.69 -2.54 2.34
C GLY A 111 -4.81 -1.90 1.50
N ILE A 112 -4.95 -0.57 1.54
CA ILE A 112 -5.89 0.16 0.67
C ILE A 112 -5.46 0.10 -0.79
N ALA A 113 -4.16 0.26 -1.06
CA ALA A 113 -3.63 0.10 -2.42
C ALA A 113 -3.91 -1.31 -2.96
N LEU A 114 -3.72 -2.34 -2.15
CA LEU A 114 -4.08 -3.72 -2.48
C LEU A 114 -5.59 -3.90 -2.69
N ALA A 115 -6.43 -3.37 -1.81
CA ALA A 115 -7.88 -3.46 -1.98
C ALA A 115 -8.35 -2.77 -3.27
N LEU A 116 -7.69 -1.71 -3.70
CA LEU A 116 -7.97 -1.01 -4.95
C LEU A 116 -7.59 -1.84 -6.20
N THR A 117 -6.85 -2.94 -6.10
CA THR A 117 -6.63 -3.87 -7.24
C THR A 117 -7.80 -4.81 -7.47
N PHE A 118 -8.83 -4.77 -6.62
CA PHE A 118 -10.06 -5.57 -6.78
C PHE A 118 -10.72 -5.47 -8.17
N PRO A 119 -10.75 -4.31 -8.87
CA PRO A 119 -11.26 -4.23 -10.24
C PRO A 119 -10.51 -5.13 -11.23
N ILE A 120 -9.22 -5.42 -11.01
CA ILE A 120 -8.45 -6.37 -11.84
C ILE A 120 -8.98 -7.79 -11.66
N TRP A 121 -9.35 -8.16 -10.43
CA TRP A 121 -10.00 -9.45 -10.19
C TRP A 121 -11.37 -9.51 -10.87
N LEU A 122 -12.16 -8.43 -10.79
CA LEU A 122 -13.47 -8.36 -11.43
C LEU A 122 -13.37 -8.49 -12.96
N THR A 123 -12.38 -7.85 -13.60
CA THR A 123 -12.20 -7.97 -15.06
C THR A 123 -11.87 -9.41 -15.46
N VAL A 124 -10.96 -10.08 -14.74
CA VAL A 124 -10.65 -11.50 -15.01
C VAL A 124 -11.86 -12.40 -14.78
N ALA A 125 -12.65 -12.15 -13.73
CA ALA A 125 -13.88 -12.88 -13.45
C ALA A 125 -14.99 -12.64 -14.49
N SER A 126 -14.98 -11.50 -15.18
CA SER A 126 -15.93 -11.20 -16.26
C SER A 126 -15.51 -11.80 -17.60
N LEU A 127 -14.20 -11.97 -17.83
CA LEU A 127 -13.62 -12.45 -19.08
C LEU A 127 -13.53 -13.98 -19.16
N GLY A 128 -13.63 -14.68 -18.04
CA GLY A 128 -13.62 -16.14 -17.99
C GLY A 128 -14.11 -16.68 -16.65
N ALA A 129 -13.78 -17.95 -16.35
CA ALA A 129 -14.11 -18.61 -15.09
C ALA A 129 -12.83 -18.85 -14.25
N PRO A 130 -12.27 -17.81 -13.60
CA PRO A 130 -11.11 -17.97 -12.76
C PRO A 130 -11.42 -18.82 -11.53
N ASP A 131 -10.43 -19.59 -11.08
CA ASP A 131 -10.51 -20.21 -9.76
C ASP A 131 -10.31 -19.14 -8.68
N HIS A 132 -11.38 -18.86 -7.94
CA HIS A 132 -11.38 -17.85 -6.88
C HIS A 132 -10.55 -18.27 -5.66
N GLY A 133 -10.31 -19.57 -5.45
CA GLY A 133 -9.58 -20.08 -4.29
C GLY A 133 -8.12 -19.60 -4.27
N PRO A 134 -7.32 -19.90 -5.30
CA PRO A 134 -5.94 -19.41 -5.43
C PRO A 134 -5.83 -17.89 -5.42
N ILE A 135 -6.81 -17.19 -6.00
CA ILE A 135 -6.83 -15.72 -6.01
C ILE A 135 -6.99 -15.18 -4.58
N ALA A 136 -7.98 -15.67 -3.83
CA ALA A 136 -8.20 -15.24 -2.45
C ALA A 136 -7.00 -15.57 -1.55
N ALA A 137 -6.40 -16.76 -1.72
CA ALA A 137 -5.19 -17.15 -1.01
C ALA A 137 -4.02 -16.21 -1.33
N GLY A 138 -3.81 -15.87 -2.61
CA GLY A 138 -2.74 -14.95 -3.03
C GLY A 138 -2.89 -13.53 -2.47
N TYR A 139 -4.12 -13.05 -2.24
CA TYR A 139 -4.36 -11.76 -1.59
C TYR A 139 -4.14 -11.80 -0.07
N LEU A 140 -4.34 -12.94 0.58
CA LEU A 140 -4.14 -13.12 2.02
C LEU A 140 -2.69 -13.45 2.39
N GLY A 141 -1.91 -14.00 1.45
CA GLY A 141 -0.53 -14.44 1.64
C GLY A 141 -0.41 -15.93 1.94
#